data_AF-A0A2R5GBF4-F1
#
_entry.id   AF-A0A2R5GBF4-F1
#
_cell.length_a   1.000
_cell.length_b   1.000
_cell.length_c   1.000
_cell.angle_alpha   90.00
_cell.angle_beta   90.00
_cell.angle_gamma   90.00
#
_symmetry.space_group_name_H-M   'P 1'
#
loop_
_entity.id
_entity.type
_entity.pdbx_description
1 polymer ?
#
loop_
_entity_poly.entity_id
_entity_poly.type
_entity_poly.pdbx_seq_one_letter_code
_entity_poly.pdbx_strand_id
1 'polypeptide(L)'
;MSRKGLLLGICAFCLTMTWRAWLLGGALSDALNKDNELPGLESAYDPANTGGLRSSNLRYPVDETHKLTMGHHRDDDGEDDLREEDDDEPGFEEERDEEDGEDLEAGASPDLTEDFLLPAQQKLSVLVTKNSIERLGEREALAKAKMQNHNDFVTMWSSKSEPAAKPVKNLAIERHFTHASWYKPGEKYFVYQPSGGMSNQRIILEQALLVAKALGRTLVVPPVCPHTSMFWNYNKVTWERTVQAFHVFDEVRMNKAVRTLGLRHIILRRFVEFNEKREFPKWHRVELPYKNSERDAPYTTQDLQRLYGDDPSEVLFFAKYSMWKRFNFTDDEAEYAQSHVQLAPDFRMVARLATEGLFGTQPFNSVHVRFQDRDSALLTDKLGPATSFVKRLLKYNATEISPRLYIATQPSRAASTYFEHFRKAGFELYFSRALAEVPAVGRFLSQFPQNDIQMSLLGILEQLICARSSLYLGTGFSTFSRYIRIKRINPVLFYDMSLLPMRYQEDVEFLQNSQTADIARALQKVKVRNLAADHELALLTREVSCSREVVSLVPC
;
A
#
# COMPACT_ATOMS: atom_id res chain seq x y z
N MET A 1 9.91 -54.89 27.28
CA MET A 1 10.07 -53.71 26.39
C MET A 1 10.20 -52.45 27.26
N SER A 2 11.01 -51.46 26.87
CA SER A 2 11.14 -50.22 27.66
C SER A 2 9.95 -49.28 27.43
N ARG A 3 9.61 -48.43 28.40
CA ARG A 3 8.54 -47.41 28.27
C ARG A 3 8.73 -46.48 27.06
N LYS A 4 9.99 -46.22 26.66
CA LYS A 4 10.33 -45.44 25.46
C LYS A 4 9.91 -46.15 24.15
N GLY A 5 10.04 -47.47 24.09
CA GLY A 5 9.60 -48.25 22.92
C GLY A 5 8.08 -48.27 22.73
N LEU A 6 7.32 -48.29 23.83
CA LEU A 6 5.86 -48.23 23.78
C LEU A 6 5.35 -46.87 23.27
N LEU A 7 5.93 -45.77 23.75
CA LEU A 7 5.60 -44.42 23.30
C LEU A 7 5.92 -44.20 21.81
N LEU A 8 7.07 -44.65 21.34
CA LEU A 8 7.42 -44.59 19.91
C LEU A 8 6.47 -45.42 19.03
N GLY A 9 6.06 -46.60 19.50
CA GLY A 9 5.06 -47.43 18.82
C GLY A 9 3.70 -46.75 18.70
N ILE A 10 3.22 -46.12 19.77
CA ILE A 10 1.94 -45.39 19.77
C ILE A 10 2.00 -44.18 18.81
N CYS A 11 3.07 -43.38 18.83
CA CYS A 11 3.22 -42.25 17.91
C CYS A 11 3.25 -42.70 16.44
N ALA A 12 3.96 -43.77 16.11
CA ALA A 12 3.99 -44.33 14.75
C ALA A 12 2.61 -44.86 14.31
N PHE A 13 1.87 -45.51 15.20
CA PHE A 13 0.52 -46.00 14.93
C PHE A 13 -0.48 -44.85 14.70
N CYS A 14 -0.45 -43.80 15.54
CA CYS A 14 -1.30 -42.62 15.35
C CYS A 14 -1.03 -41.88 14.03
N LEU A 15 0.24 -41.75 13.63
CA LEU A 15 0.65 -41.14 12.34
C LEU A 15 0.17 -41.96 11.13
N THR A 16 0.28 -43.29 11.19
CA THR A 16 -0.21 -44.16 10.09
C THR A 16 -1.74 -44.16 9.97
N MET A 17 -2.47 -44.02 11.08
CA MET A 17 -3.93 -43.88 11.05
C MET A 17 -4.39 -42.53 10.49
N THR A 18 -3.75 -41.42 10.86
CA THR A 18 -4.08 -40.10 10.29
C THR A 18 -3.77 -40.02 8.80
N TRP A 19 -2.66 -40.60 8.35
CA TRP A 19 -2.32 -40.63 6.92
C TRP A 19 -3.30 -41.49 6.09
N ARG A 20 -3.76 -42.63 6.63
CA ARG A 20 -4.81 -43.45 5.98
C ARG A 20 -6.17 -42.75 5.95
N ALA A 21 -6.57 -42.06 7.02
CA ALA A 21 -7.82 -41.30 7.04
C ALA A 21 -7.82 -40.18 5.99
N TRP A 22 -6.68 -39.51 5.79
CA TRP A 22 -6.53 -38.45 4.78
C TRP A 22 -6.60 -39.00 3.35
N LEU A 23 -5.94 -40.13 3.05
CA LEU A 23 -6.01 -40.79 1.75
C LEU A 23 -7.42 -41.30 1.42
N LEU A 24 -8.16 -41.81 2.41
CA LEU A 24 -9.56 -42.25 2.22
C LEU A 24 -10.53 -41.07 2.06
N GLY A 25 -10.27 -39.94 2.73
CA GLY A 25 -11.08 -38.72 2.56
C GLY A 25 -11.00 -38.12 1.16
N GLY A 26 -9.81 -38.12 0.55
CA GLY A 26 -9.63 -37.66 -0.84
C GLY A 26 -10.39 -38.54 -1.85
N ALA A 27 -10.25 -39.86 -1.74
CA ALA A 27 -10.91 -40.81 -2.64
C ALA A 27 -12.44 -40.76 -2.58
N LEU A 28 -13.03 -40.43 -1.41
CA LEU A 28 -14.48 -40.29 -1.27
C LEU A 28 -15.00 -39.00 -1.92
N SER A 29 -14.21 -37.92 -1.89
CA SER A 29 -14.55 -36.64 -2.53
C SER A 29 -14.56 -36.73 -4.05
N ASP A 30 -13.63 -37.50 -4.64
CA ASP A 30 -13.56 -37.72 -6.09
C ASP A 30 -14.65 -38.69 -6.60
N ALA A 31 -15.18 -39.55 -5.73
CA ALA A 31 -16.30 -40.43 -6.05
C ALA A 31 -17.64 -39.68 -6.08
N LEU A 32 -17.89 -38.79 -5.11
CA LEU A 32 -19.16 -38.06 -4.98
C LEU A 32 -19.39 -36.98 -6.06
N ASN A 33 -18.37 -36.60 -6.82
CA ASN A 33 -18.46 -35.61 -7.90
C ASN A 33 -18.76 -36.21 -9.30
N LYS A 34 -18.98 -37.53 -9.43
CA LYS A 34 -19.15 -38.19 -10.73
C LYS A 34 -20.57 -38.61 -11.12
N ASP A 35 -21.54 -38.55 -10.21
CA ASP A 35 -22.88 -39.14 -10.41
C ASP A 35 -23.97 -38.10 -10.79
N ASN A 36 -23.60 -36.96 -11.38
CA ASN A 36 -24.54 -35.89 -11.76
C ASN A 36 -24.54 -35.55 -13.28
N GLU A 37 -24.29 -36.54 -14.14
CA GLU A 37 -24.59 -36.45 -15.57
C GLU A 37 -25.67 -37.49 -15.95
N LEU A 38 -26.86 -37.00 -16.31
CA LEU A 38 -27.91 -37.76 -17.00
C LEU A 38 -28.11 -37.20 -18.43
N PRO A 39 -28.59 -38.02 -19.39
CA PRO A 39 -27.98 -38.00 -20.72
C PRO A 39 -28.85 -37.41 -21.83
N GLY A 40 -28.15 -36.98 -22.88
CA GLY A 40 -28.60 -37.18 -24.26
C GLY A 40 -29.37 -36.03 -24.91
N LEU A 41 -28.72 -35.37 -25.87
CA LEU A 41 -29.31 -35.20 -27.19
C LEU A 41 -28.20 -35.00 -28.24
N GLU A 42 -28.01 -36.00 -29.11
CA GLU A 42 -27.18 -35.88 -30.30
C GLU A 42 -27.92 -35.07 -31.38
N SER A 43 -27.22 -34.16 -32.05
CA SER A 43 -27.55 -33.75 -33.42
C SER A 43 -26.33 -33.11 -34.08
N ALA A 44 -26.00 -33.56 -35.28
CA ALA A 44 -24.79 -33.15 -36.00
C ALA A 44 -24.88 -31.69 -36.52
N TYR A 45 -23.71 -31.05 -36.66
CA TYR A 45 -23.57 -29.77 -37.35
C TYR A 45 -22.67 -29.95 -38.58
N ASP A 46 -23.25 -29.77 -39.77
CA ASP A 46 -22.56 -29.86 -41.06
C ASP A 46 -22.54 -28.46 -41.73
N PRO A 47 -21.37 -27.83 -41.94
CA PRO A 47 -21.28 -26.44 -42.36
C PRO A 47 -21.18 -26.27 -43.89
N ALA A 48 -22.21 -26.64 -44.64
CA ALA A 48 -22.29 -26.32 -46.07
C ALA A 48 -23.71 -26.28 -46.68
N ASN A 49 -24.40 -25.12 -46.68
CA ASN A 49 -24.92 -24.58 -47.94
C ASN A 49 -25.40 -23.12 -47.87
N THR A 50 -25.38 -22.46 -49.03
CA THR A 50 -25.91 -21.11 -49.29
C THR A 50 -27.38 -21.12 -49.73
N GLY A 51 -28.14 -20.09 -49.37
CA GLY A 51 -29.18 -19.55 -50.27
C GLY A 51 -30.59 -19.36 -49.71
N GLY A 52 -31.05 -18.10 -49.72
CA GLY A 52 -32.24 -17.73 -50.49
C GLY A 52 -33.65 -17.81 -49.88
N LEU A 53 -34.20 -16.61 -49.61
CA LEU A 53 -35.57 -16.17 -49.93
C LEU A 53 -36.80 -16.60 -49.10
N ARG A 54 -37.54 -15.54 -48.71
CA ARG A 54 -39.02 -15.38 -48.70
C ARG A 54 -39.89 -15.94 -47.56
N SER A 55 -40.24 -15.01 -46.66
CA SER A 55 -41.61 -14.55 -46.36
C SER A 55 -42.72 -15.56 -46.00
N SER A 56 -43.30 -15.36 -44.82
CA SER A 56 -44.77 -15.39 -44.65
C SER A 56 -45.21 -14.44 -43.53
N ASN A 57 -46.42 -13.90 -43.66
CA ASN A 57 -47.02 -12.97 -42.71
C ASN A 57 -47.68 -13.71 -41.54
N LEU A 58 -47.69 -13.10 -40.35
CA LEU A 58 -48.76 -13.31 -39.37
C LEU A 58 -49.04 -12.00 -38.62
N ARG A 59 -50.22 -11.43 -38.86
CA ARG A 59 -50.84 -10.37 -38.05
C ARG A 59 -51.69 -11.02 -36.97
N TYR A 60 -51.81 -10.39 -35.79
CA TYR A 60 -53.06 -10.06 -35.08
C TYR A 60 -52.71 -9.28 -33.76
N PRO A 61 -53.64 -8.59 -33.08
CA PRO A 61 -53.52 -7.12 -32.97
C PRO A 61 -53.68 -6.53 -31.53
N VAL A 62 -53.76 -5.18 -31.42
CA VAL A 62 -54.28 -4.27 -30.33
C VAL A 62 -54.43 -4.82 -28.88
N ASP A 63 -54.15 -4.09 -27.80
CA ASP A 63 -53.83 -2.67 -27.53
C ASP A 63 -53.00 -2.61 -26.20
N GLU A 64 -52.75 -1.54 -25.44
CA GLU A 64 -53.26 -0.15 -25.44
C GLU A 64 -52.19 0.88 -24.96
N THR A 65 -52.62 2.08 -24.57
CA THR A 65 -51.79 3.23 -24.16
C THR A 65 -51.10 3.11 -22.79
N HIS A 66 -49.96 3.80 -22.64
CA HIS A 66 -49.77 4.76 -21.54
C HIS A 66 -48.84 5.90 -21.97
N LYS A 67 -49.36 7.13 -21.98
CA LYS A 67 -48.59 8.35 -22.24
C LYS A 67 -47.97 8.84 -20.94
N LEU A 68 -46.67 9.10 -20.93
CA LEU A 68 -46.05 10.00 -19.96
C LEU A 68 -45.45 11.21 -20.67
N THR A 69 -45.65 12.37 -20.05
CA THR A 69 -45.52 13.69 -20.64
C THR A 69 -44.07 14.18 -20.70
N MET A 70 -43.61 14.53 -21.91
CA MET A 70 -42.42 15.36 -22.08
C MET A 70 -42.74 16.79 -21.68
N GLY A 71 -42.16 17.27 -20.58
CA GLY A 71 -42.23 18.67 -20.18
C GLY A 71 -41.18 19.50 -20.93
N HIS A 72 -41.61 20.37 -21.84
CA HIS A 72 -40.79 21.48 -22.28
C HIS A 72 -40.71 22.52 -21.15
N HIS A 73 -39.50 22.82 -20.68
CA HIS A 73 -39.23 24.12 -20.07
C HIS A 73 -38.43 25.00 -21.02
N ARG A 74 -38.73 26.29 -20.93
CA ARG A 74 -38.26 27.35 -21.81
C ARG A 74 -36.91 27.87 -21.33
N ASP A 75 -36.26 28.53 -22.28
CA ASP A 75 -35.19 29.50 -22.04
C ASP A 75 -35.67 30.56 -21.03
N ASP A 76 -34.80 30.92 -20.08
CA ASP A 76 -34.88 32.17 -19.34
C ASP A 76 -33.45 32.65 -19.10
N ASP A 77 -33.15 33.87 -19.53
CA ASP A 77 -31.80 34.42 -19.57
C ASP A 77 -31.46 35.05 -18.21
N GLY A 78 -30.42 34.52 -17.54
CA GLY A 78 -29.93 35.03 -16.26
C GLY A 78 -28.41 35.16 -16.25
N GLU A 79 -27.90 36.36 -16.52
CA GLU A 79 -26.55 36.75 -16.08
C GLU A 79 -26.59 36.87 -14.55
N ASP A 80 -25.75 36.12 -13.83
CA ASP A 80 -25.53 36.34 -12.40
C ASP A 80 -24.06 36.17 -12.04
N ASP A 81 -23.58 37.06 -11.16
CA ASP A 81 -22.17 37.27 -10.86
C ASP A 81 -21.50 36.08 -10.18
N LEU A 82 -20.25 35.79 -10.60
CA LEU A 82 -19.35 34.87 -9.89
C LEU A 82 -18.88 35.51 -8.58
N ARG A 83 -19.67 35.38 -7.52
CA ARG A 83 -19.17 35.53 -6.15
C ARG A 83 -18.48 34.23 -5.71
N GLU A 84 -17.25 34.38 -5.23
CA GLU A 84 -16.57 33.35 -4.45
C GLU A 84 -17.27 33.27 -3.08
N GLU A 85 -18.07 32.23 -2.88
CA GLU A 85 -18.59 31.88 -1.54
C GLU A 85 -17.63 30.88 -0.90
N ASP A 86 -16.93 31.36 0.14
CA ASP A 86 -16.21 30.49 1.08
C ASP A 86 -17.23 29.74 1.92
N ASP A 87 -17.46 28.45 1.61
CA ASP A 87 -18.33 27.57 2.39
C ASP A 87 -17.73 27.30 3.79
N ASP A 88 -18.18 28.07 4.79
CA ASP A 88 -17.94 27.81 6.21
C ASP A 88 -18.49 26.44 6.64
N GLU A 89 -17.73 25.72 7.47
CA GLU A 89 -18.14 24.40 7.99
C GLU A 89 -19.38 24.53 8.91
N PRO A 90 -20.48 23.77 8.67
CA PRO A 90 -21.58 23.71 9.62
C PRO A 90 -21.13 22.96 10.88
N GLY A 91 -21.19 23.64 12.02
CA GLY A 91 -20.82 23.08 13.33
C GLY A 91 -21.63 21.85 13.70
N PHE A 92 -20.95 20.83 14.23
CA PHE A 92 -21.59 19.68 14.85
C PHE A 92 -22.02 20.02 16.28
N GLU A 93 -23.34 20.12 16.50
CA GLU A 93 -23.92 19.92 17.83
C GLU A 93 -24.27 18.43 17.97
N GLU A 94 -23.57 17.72 18.86
CA GLU A 94 -23.95 16.36 19.28
C GLU A 94 -24.96 16.45 20.41
N GLU A 95 -26.22 16.10 20.13
CA GLU A 95 -27.19 15.75 21.16
C GLU A 95 -26.66 14.55 21.95
N ARG A 96 -26.63 14.66 23.29
CA ARG A 96 -26.33 13.54 24.17
C ARG A 96 -27.63 12.96 24.69
N ASP A 97 -27.87 11.70 24.38
CA ASP A 97 -28.89 10.92 25.06
C ASP A 97 -28.51 10.72 26.54
N GLU A 98 -29.48 10.95 27.42
CA GLU A 98 -29.39 10.69 28.85
C GLU A 98 -29.68 9.19 29.10
N GLU A 99 -28.73 8.45 29.65
CA GLU A 99 -28.97 7.11 30.21
C GLU A 99 -28.91 7.16 31.74
N ASP A 100 -29.86 6.46 32.38
CA ASP A 100 -30.15 6.53 33.81
C ASP A 100 -28.98 6.04 34.69
N GLY A 101 -28.62 6.83 35.69
CA GLY A 101 -27.66 6.46 36.73
C GLY A 101 -28.36 6.02 38.03
N GLU A 102 -28.17 4.76 38.43
CA GLU A 102 -28.68 4.25 39.71
C GLU A 102 -27.92 4.84 40.93
N ASP A 103 -28.66 5.07 42.02
CA ASP A 103 -28.18 5.68 43.25
C ASP A 103 -27.14 4.86 44.02
N LEU A 104 -26.08 5.53 44.49
CA LEU A 104 -25.31 5.08 45.65
C LEU A 104 -25.01 6.26 46.58
N GLU A 105 -25.68 6.27 47.73
CA GLU A 105 -25.50 7.25 48.79
C GLU A 105 -24.09 7.20 49.42
N ALA A 106 -23.49 8.37 49.69
CA ALA A 106 -22.36 8.47 50.60
C ALA A 106 -22.24 9.85 51.29
N GLY A 107 -22.55 9.87 52.60
CA GLY A 107 -21.80 10.58 53.65
C GLY A 107 -21.53 12.08 53.51
N ALA A 108 -22.22 12.89 54.32
CA ALA A 108 -22.01 14.33 54.44
C ALA A 108 -20.80 14.75 55.34
N SER A 109 -20.50 16.07 55.31
CA SER A 109 -19.83 16.88 56.35
C SER A 109 -18.31 17.17 56.19
N PRO A 110 -17.78 18.35 56.58
CA PRO A 110 -18.38 19.70 56.57
C PRO A 110 -17.45 20.80 55.99
N ASP A 111 -17.95 22.04 55.96
CA ASP A 111 -17.29 23.31 55.60
C ASP A 111 -15.85 23.52 56.13
N LEU A 112 -15.02 24.13 55.28
CA LEU A 112 -13.96 25.04 55.72
C LEU A 112 -13.96 26.32 54.87
N THR A 113 -13.85 27.45 55.56
CA THR A 113 -14.06 28.82 55.06
C THR A 113 -12.98 29.30 54.09
N GLU A 114 -13.40 29.94 52.99
CA GLU A 114 -12.53 30.83 52.22
C GLU A 114 -12.26 32.13 52.99
N ASP A 115 -11.02 32.30 53.45
CA ASP A 115 -10.37 33.61 53.55
C ASP A 115 -8.85 33.40 53.70
N PHE A 116 -8.04 34.37 53.24
CA PHE A 116 -6.57 34.30 53.08
C PHE A 116 -6.03 33.33 51.99
N LEU A 117 -5.92 33.76 50.72
CA LEU A 117 -4.83 33.32 49.81
C LEU A 117 -4.53 34.21 48.58
N LEU A 118 -5.06 35.44 48.52
CA LEU A 118 -4.95 36.32 47.35
C LEU A 118 -3.55 36.78 46.90
N PRO A 119 -2.49 36.86 47.72
CA PRO A 119 -1.15 37.26 47.26
C PRO A 119 -0.38 36.18 46.47
N ALA A 120 -0.77 34.90 46.58
CA ALA A 120 -0.02 33.79 45.99
C ALA A 120 -0.39 33.53 44.51
N GLN A 121 -1.67 33.66 44.18
CA GLN A 121 -2.18 33.34 42.83
C GLN A 121 -1.63 34.27 41.75
N GLN A 122 -1.39 35.56 42.04
CA GLN A 122 -0.79 36.50 41.07
C GLN A 122 0.68 36.21 40.76
N LYS A 123 1.45 35.63 41.69
CA LYS A 123 2.82 35.15 41.38
C LYS A 123 2.81 33.84 40.60
N LEU A 124 1.83 32.96 40.87
CA LEU A 124 1.68 31.72 40.11
C LEU A 124 1.27 31.99 38.65
N SER A 125 0.32 32.90 38.40
CA SER A 125 -0.15 33.18 37.04
C SER A 125 0.99 33.64 36.13
N VAL A 126 1.82 34.61 36.58
CA VAL A 126 2.98 35.11 35.83
C VAL A 126 4.03 34.02 35.57
N LEU A 127 4.31 33.13 36.54
CA LEU A 127 5.21 31.99 36.33
C LEU A 127 4.64 30.96 35.33
N VAL A 128 3.33 30.74 35.34
CA VAL A 128 2.64 29.83 34.42
C VAL A 128 2.65 30.41 33.00
N THR A 129 2.42 31.73 32.82
CA THR A 129 2.51 32.35 31.49
C THR A 129 3.93 32.28 30.94
N LYS A 130 4.95 32.57 31.77
CA LYS A 130 6.35 32.57 31.33
C LYS A 130 6.83 31.18 30.91
N ASN A 131 6.57 30.15 31.73
CA ASN A 131 6.84 28.75 31.37
C ASN A 131 6.07 28.29 30.11
N SER A 132 4.88 28.84 29.86
CA SER A 132 4.09 28.51 28.67
C SER A 132 4.68 29.13 27.40
N ILE A 133 5.16 30.37 27.48
CA ILE A 133 5.83 31.07 26.36
C ILE A 133 7.16 30.40 26.02
N GLU A 134 7.98 30.06 27.01
CA GLU A 134 9.26 29.36 26.80
C GLU A 134 9.04 27.98 26.14
N ARG A 135 8.04 27.20 26.62
CA ARG A 135 7.65 25.93 26.00
C ARG A 135 7.07 26.07 24.58
N LEU A 136 6.44 27.20 24.25
CA LEU A 136 5.99 27.47 22.88
C LEU A 136 7.19 27.73 21.95
N GLY A 137 8.17 28.52 22.39
CA GLY A 137 9.41 28.74 21.66
C GLY A 137 10.21 27.44 21.42
N GLU A 138 10.35 26.59 22.43
CA GLU A 138 10.96 25.27 22.30
C GLU A 138 10.21 24.36 21.31
N ARG A 139 8.87 24.36 21.36
CA ARG A 139 8.02 23.59 20.43
C ARG A 139 8.17 24.09 19.00
N GLU A 140 8.23 25.40 18.78
CA GLU A 140 8.41 25.98 17.44
C GLU A 140 9.81 25.70 16.89
N ALA A 141 10.86 25.85 17.70
CA ALA A 141 12.23 25.49 17.34
C ALA A 141 12.36 24.00 16.99
N LEU A 142 11.74 23.12 17.78
CA LEU A 142 11.70 21.68 17.50
C LEU A 142 10.87 21.35 16.25
N ALA A 143 9.81 22.11 15.95
CA ALA A 143 9.04 21.96 14.71
C ALA A 143 9.87 22.37 13.49
N LYS A 144 10.56 23.52 13.55
CA LYS A 144 11.49 24.00 12.52
C LYS A 144 12.63 23.00 12.29
N ALA A 145 13.26 22.48 13.34
CA ALA A 145 14.30 21.46 13.24
C ALA A 145 13.79 20.13 12.63
N LYS A 146 12.55 19.71 12.91
CA LYS A 146 11.93 18.53 12.29
C LYS A 146 11.61 18.76 10.81
N MET A 147 11.14 19.96 10.47
CA MET A 147 10.84 20.33 9.08
C MET A 147 12.13 20.43 8.26
N GLN A 148 13.20 20.99 8.84
CA GLN A 148 14.53 20.99 8.23
C GLN A 148 15.05 19.57 8.02
N ASN A 149 15.02 18.69 9.03
CA ASN A 149 15.42 17.29 8.85
C ASN A 149 14.60 16.52 7.80
N HIS A 150 13.32 16.86 7.62
CA HIS A 150 12.50 16.29 6.54
C HIS A 150 12.93 16.81 5.17
N ASN A 151 13.14 18.12 5.05
CA ASN A 151 13.67 18.75 3.84
C ASN A 151 15.07 18.21 3.51
N ASP A 152 15.97 18.08 4.48
CA ASP A 152 17.30 17.50 4.33
C ASP A 152 17.23 16.03 3.90
N PHE A 153 16.25 15.24 4.37
CA PHE A 153 16.05 13.87 3.92
C PHE A 153 15.57 13.80 2.47
N VAL A 154 14.59 14.63 2.09
CA VAL A 154 14.09 14.76 0.71
C VAL A 154 15.21 15.28 -0.21
N THR A 155 15.96 16.29 0.21
CA THR A 155 17.09 16.86 -0.51
C THR A 155 18.27 15.90 -0.59
N MET A 156 18.56 15.09 0.44
CA MET A 156 19.57 14.01 0.37
C MET A 156 19.20 12.96 -0.68
N TRP A 157 17.90 12.71 -0.88
CA TRP A 157 17.39 11.92 -1.99
C TRP A 157 17.59 12.63 -3.33
N SER A 158 17.13 13.88 -3.46
CA SER A 158 17.16 14.64 -4.73
C SER A 158 18.55 15.15 -5.15
N SER A 159 19.54 15.20 -4.26
CA SER A 159 20.90 15.73 -4.52
C SER A 159 21.95 14.68 -4.84
N LYS A 160 21.63 13.38 -4.67
CA LYS A 160 22.52 12.27 -5.07
C LYS A 160 22.30 11.77 -6.49
N SER A 161 21.24 12.22 -7.17
CA SER A 161 21.09 12.07 -8.61
C SER A 161 21.90 13.13 -9.36
N GLU A 162 22.52 12.74 -10.47
CA GLU A 162 23.08 13.68 -11.45
C GLU A 162 22.02 14.71 -11.89
N PRO A 163 22.42 15.94 -12.28
CA PRO A 163 21.47 17.01 -12.61
C PRO A 163 20.51 16.55 -13.70
N ALA A 164 19.23 16.42 -13.33
CA ALA A 164 18.18 15.97 -14.23
C ALA A 164 18.16 16.80 -15.51
N ALA A 165 18.08 16.12 -16.67
CA ALA A 165 18.02 16.76 -17.97
C ALA A 165 16.91 17.82 -17.99
N LYS A 166 17.22 19.01 -18.56
CA LYS A 166 16.30 20.14 -18.58
C LYS A 166 14.92 19.71 -19.12
N PRO A 167 13.80 20.06 -18.46
CA PRO A 167 12.48 19.66 -18.90
C PRO A 167 12.22 20.18 -20.32
N VAL A 168 12.00 19.25 -21.25
CA VAL A 168 11.70 19.55 -22.66
C VAL A 168 10.36 20.29 -22.70
N LYS A 169 10.29 21.42 -23.41
CA LYS A 169 9.06 22.25 -23.44
C LYS A 169 7.88 21.48 -24.02
N ASN A 170 6.82 21.33 -23.23
CA ASN A 170 5.72 20.37 -23.38
C ASN A 170 4.76 20.53 -24.59
N LEU A 171 5.03 21.38 -25.59
CA LEU A 171 4.08 21.60 -26.71
C LEU A 171 3.82 20.37 -27.59
N ALA A 172 4.72 19.37 -27.58
CA ALA A 172 4.52 18.13 -28.36
C ALA A 172 3.59 17.12 -27.67
N ILE A 173 3.45 17.16 -26.34
CA ILE A 173 2.74 16.13 -25.58
C ILE A 173 1.22 16.23 -25.80
N GLU A 174 0.68 17.44 -25.97
CA GLU A 174 -0.77 17.65 -26.19
C GLU A 174 -1.32 16.92 -27.44
N ARG A 175 -0.48 16.64 -28.44
CA ARG A 175 -0.89 15.91 -29.66
C ARG A 175 -0.99 14.38 -29.47
N HIS A 176 -0.48 13.82 -28.37
CA HIS A 176 -0.54 12.39 -28.09
C HIS A 176 -1.70 11.98 -27.17
N PHE A 177 -2.56 12.92 -26.74
CA PHE A 177 -3.78 12.63 -25.96
C PHE A 177 -4.98 12.17 -26.83
N THR A 178 -4.75 11.68 -28.04
CA THR A 178 -5.84 11.20 -28.87
C THR A 178 -6.40 9.88 -28.33
N HIS A 179 -7.73 9.79 -28.29
CA HIS A 179 -8.52 8.64 -27.85
C HIS A 179 -8.10 7.28 -28.44
N ALA A 180 -7.46 7.29 -29.61
CA ALA A 180 -7.34 6.15 -30.51
C ALA A 180 -6.39 5.01 -30.05
N SER A 181 -5.59 5.19 -29.00
CA SER A 181 -4.54 4.21 -28.65
C SER A 181 -5.05 2.99 -27.86
N TRP A 182 -6.10 3.13 -27.05
CA TRP A 182 -6.62 2.06 -26.19
C TRP A 182 -8.11 1.75 -26.44
N TYR A 183 -8.89 2.74 -26.91
CA TYR A 183 -10.30 2.59 -27.21
C TYR A 183 -10.53 1.95 -28.59
N LYS A 184 -11.43 0.96 -28.64
CA LYS A 184 -11.90 0.30 -29.86
C LYS A 184 -13.44 0.37 -29.88
N PRO A 185 -14.06 0.92 -30.94
CA PRO A 185 -15.51 0.97 -31.06
C PRO A 185 -16.15 -0.41 -30.89
N GLY A 186 -17.27 -0.48 -30.15
CA GLY A 186 -17.97 -1.74 -29.85
C GLY A 186 -17.35 -2.62 -28.76
N GLU A 187 -16.16 -2.30 -28.24
CA GLU A 187 -15.63 -2.96 -27.04
C GLU A 187 -16.19 -2.28 -25.77
N LYS A 188 -16.63 -3.07 -24.77
CA LYS A 188 -17.10 -2.53 -23.48
C LYS A 188 -15.95 -2.44 -22.47
N TYR A 189 -15.81 -1.26 -21.88
CA TYR A 189 -14.79 -0.90 -20.91
C TYR A 189 -15.38 -0.61 -19.54
N PHE A 190 -14.60 -0.91 -18.50
CA PHE A 190 -14.81 -0.44 -17.13
C PHE A 190 -13.63 0.43 -16.71
N VAL A 191 -13.93 1.65 -16.28
CA VAL A 191 -12.97 2.65 -15.79
C VAL A 191 -13.34 2.98 -14.34
N TYR A 192 -12.36 3.29 -13.50
CA TYR A 192 -12.61 3.67 -12.11
C TYR A 192 -11.73 4.83 -11.67
N GLN A 193 -12.07 5.50 -10.57
CA GLN A 193 -11.23 6.51 -9.93
C GLN A 193 -10.53 5.94 -8.68
N PRO A 194 -9.19 5.74 -8.69
CA PRO A 194 -8.44 5.41 -7.49
C PRO A 194 -8.34 6.62 -6.55
N SER A 195 -8.10 6.36 -5.27
CA SER A 195 -7.98 7.41 -4.25
C SER A 195 -7.26 6.92 -2.98
N GLY A 196 -6.90 7.85 -2.09
CA GLY A 196 -6.13 7.56 -0.88
C GLY A 196 -4.64 7.30 -1.15
N GLY A 197 -3.95 6.69 -0.19
CA GLY A 197 -2.58 6.21 -0.38
C GLY A 197 -2.52 4.89 -1.17
N MET A 198 -1.30 4.47 -1.55
CA MET A 198 -1.08 3.28 -2.39
C MET A 198 -1.78 2.00 -1.93
N SER A 199 -1.84 1.75 -0.62
CA SER A 199 -2.56 0.59 -0.07
C SER A 199 -4.07 0.62 -0.33
N ASN A 200 -4.66 1.82 -0.43
CA ASN A 200 -6.07 2.03 -0.74
C ASN A 200 -6.29 1.98 -2.26
N GLN A 201 -5.43 2.62 -3.05
CA GLN A 201 -5.47 2.55 -4.52
C GLN A 201 -5.35 1.08 -5.02
N ARG A 202 -4.54 0.25 -4.36
CA ARG A 202 -4.47 -1.20 -4.60
C ARG A 202 -5.78 -1.93 -4.26
N ILE A 203 -6.41 -1.64 -3.11
CA ILE A 203 -7.70 -2.24 -2.74
C ILE A 203 -8.79 -1.88 -3.75
N ILE A 204 -8.79 -0.62 -4.21
CA ILE A 204 -9.70 -0.14 -5.25
C ILE A 204 -9.43 -0.87 -6.58
N LEU A 205 -8.17 -1.12 -6.95
CA LEU A 205 -7.82 -1.94 -8.12
C LEU A 205 -8.26 -3.41 -7.97
N GLU A 206 -8.13 -4.00 -6.78
CA GLU A 206 -8.64 -5.35 -6.47
C GLU A 206 -10.17 -5.41 -6.68
N GLN A 207 -10.90 -4.41 -6.21
CA GLN A 207 -12.35 -4.29 -6.42
C GLN A 207 -12.70 -4.02 -7.89
N ALA A 208 -11.95 -3.17 -8.58
CA ALA A 208 -12.15 -2.87 -10.00
C ALA A 208 -11.93 -4.09 -10.91
N LEU A 209 -10.98 -4.97 -10.57
CA LEU A 209 -10.76 -6.24 -11.24
C LEU A 209 -12.00 -7.14 -11.15
N LEU A 210 -12.63 -7.22 -9.97
CA LEU A 210 -13.83 -8.00 -9.74
C LEU A 210 -15.05 -7.39 -10.45
N VAL A 211 -15.23 -6.07 -10.43
CA VAL A 211 -16.31 -5.40 -11.19
C VAL A 211 -16.15 -5.64 -12.69
N ALA A 212 -14.96 -5.44 -13.24
CA ALA A 212 -14.68 -5.67 -14.65
C ALA A 212 -14.95 -7.14 -15.06
N LYS A 213 -14.54 -8.10 -14.22
CA LYS A 213 -14.80 -9.53 -14.41
C LYS A 213 -16.30 -9.85 -14.34
N ALA A 214 -17.02 -9.34 -13.33
CA ALA A 214 -18.45 -9.58 -13.13
C ALA A 214 -19.30 -9.07 -14.31
N LEU A 215 -18.89 -7.95 -14.92
CA LEU A 215 -19.57 -7.30 -16.04
C LEU A 215 -19.04 -7.70 -17.43
N GLY A 216 -18.02 -8.57 -17.51
CA GLY A 216 -17.40 -8.96 -18.79
C GLY A 216 -16.74 -7.80 -19.56
N ARG A 217 -16.24 -6.77 -18.87
CA ARG A 217 -15.68 -5.54 -19.46
C ARG A 217 -14.16 -5.53 -19.41
N THR A 218 -13.50 -4.92 -20.41
CA THR A 218 -12.06 -4.64 -20.35
C THR A 218 -11.77 -3.60 -19.27
N LEU A 219 -10.88 -3.93 -18.32
CA LEU A 219 -10.50 -3.03 -17.23
C LEU A 219 -9.50 -1.98 -17.71
N VAL A 220 -9.88 -0.71 -17.66
CA VAL A 220 -8.98 0.42 -17.89
C VAL A 220 -8.39 0.86 -16.55
N VAL A 221 -7.08 0.66 -16.38
CA VAL A 221 -6.36 0.92 -15.13
C VAL A 221 -5.71 2.32 -15.18
N PRO A 222 -6.13 3.28 -14.35
CA PRO A 222 -5.51 4.60 -14.27
C PRO A 222 -4.09 4.56 -13.71
N PRO A 223 -3.30 5.63 -13.87
CA PRO A 223 -2.03 5.79 -13.15
C PRO A 223 -2.20 5.63 -11.63
N VAL A 224 -1.12 5.26 -10.95
CA VAL A 224 -1.04 5.42 -9.50
C VAL A 224 -0.48 6.80 -9.16
N CYS A 225 -0.86 7.32 -8.00
CA CYS A 225 -0.48 8.66 -7.56
C CYS A 225 -0.11 8.70 -6.06
N PRO A 226 0.47 9.81 -5.58
CA PRO A 226 0.68 10.05 -4.15
C PRO A 226 -0.62 10.00 -3.34
N HIS A 227 -0.51 10.16 -2.01
CA HIS A 227 -1.69 10.17 -1.15
C HIS A 227 -2.66 11.30 -1.51
N THR A 228 -3.85 10.94 -1.99
CA THR A 228 -4.93 11.89 -2.34
C THR A 228 -6.10 11.78 -1.37
N SER A 229 -6.84 12.87 -1.15
CA SER A 229 -8.13 12.79 -0.49
C SER A 229 -9.11 11.97 -1.34
N MET A 230 -9.96 11.19 -0.67
CA MET A 230 -10.99 10.35 -1.30
C MET A 230 -11.92 11.15 -2.24
N PHE A 231 -12.25 12.38 -1.81
CA PHE A 231 -13.28 13.21 -2.41
C PHE A 231 -12.84 13.89 -3.73
N TRP A 232 -11.69 14.58 -3.73
CA TRP A 232 -11.45 15.68 -4.68
C TRP A 232 -10.07 15.70 -5.35
N ASN A 233 -9.09 14.96 -4.84
CA ASN A 233 -7.69 15.25 -5.17
C ASN A 233 -7.05 14.35 -6.24
N TYR A 234 -7.55 13.13 -6.51
CA TYR A 234 -6.98 12.29 -7.58
C TYR A 234 -7.00 13.01 -8.95
N ASN A 235 -8.15 13.58 -9.30
CA ASN A 235 -8.36 14.35 -10.53
C ASN A 235 -7.59 15.68 -10.57
N LYS A 236 -6.96 16.10 -9.46
CA LYS A 236 -6.09 17.28 -9.36
C LYS A 236 -4.60 16.93 -9.43
N VAL A 237 -4.22 15.65 -9.39
CA VAL A 237 -2.81 15.24 -9.55
C VAL A 237 -2.41 15.40 -11.01
N THR A 238 -1.31 16.12 -11.25
CA THR A 238 -0.76 16.30 -12.60
C THR A 238 0.01 15.04 -13.01
N TRP A 239 0.14 14.79 -14.32
CA TRP A 239 0.71 13.54 -14.84
C TRP A 239 2.18 13.34 -14.40
N GLU A 240 2.94 14.42 -14.18
CA GLU A 240 4.32 14.41 -13.65
C GLU A 240 4.40 13.83 -12.22
N ARG A 241 3.29 13.85 -11.49
CA ARG A 241 3.14 13.26 -10.14
C ARG A 241 2.39 11.92 -10.19
N THR A 242 2.32 11.27 -11.34
CA THR A 242 1.74 9.93 -11.47
C THR A 242 2.72 8.94 -12.09
N VAL A 243 2.46 7.66 -11.91
CA VAL A 243 3.22 6.56 -12.50
C VAL A 243 2.22 5.59 -13.14
N GLN A 244 2.50 5.11 -14.36
CA GLN A 244 1.63 4.12 -15.00
C GLN A 244 1.50 2.90 -14.08
N ALA A 245 0.26 2.45 -13.81
CA ALA A 245 0.01 1.39 -12.84
C ALA A 245 0.79 0.09 -13.12
N PHE A 246 1.06 -0.22 -14.38
CA PHE A 246 1.81 -1.43 -14.78
C PHE A 246 3.33 -1.36 -14.51
N HIS A 247 3.86 -0.20 -14.13
CA HIS A 247 5.21 -0.11 -13.53
C HIS A 247 5.21 -0.50 -12.04
N VAL A 248 4.03 -0.59 -11.42
CA VAL A 248 3.84 -0.90 -9.98
C VAL A 248 3.15 -2.24 -9.74
N PHE A 249 2.25 -2.63 -10.64
CA PHE A 249 1.49 -3.88 -10.59
C PHE A 249 1.79 -4.80 -11.77
N ASP A 250 1.69 -6.11 -11.55
CA ASP A 250 1.97 -7.16 -12.53
C ASP A 250 0.84 -7.26 -13.57
N GLU A 251 1.01 -6.55 -14.69
CA GLU A 251 0.08 -6.55 -15.84
C GLU A 251 -0.20 -7.97 -16.36
N VAL A 252 0.83 -8.83 -16.43
CA VAL A 252 0.69 -10.19 -16.96
C VAL A 252 -0.20 -11.03 -16.05
N ARG A 253 -0.11 -10.86 -14.73
CA ARG A 253 -1.04 -11.50 -13.79
C ARG A 253 -2.45 -10.93 -13.89
N MET A 254 -2.63 -9.61 -13.93
CA MET A 254 -3.97 -9.02 -14.04
C MET A 254 -4.69 -9.45 -15.34
N ASN A 255 -3.95 -9.52 -16.46
CA ASN A 255 -4.47 -10.00 -17.75
C ASN A 255 -4.91 -11.47 -17.76
N LYS A 256 -4.56 -12.29 -16.76
CA LYS A 256 -5.11 -13.65 -16.59
C LYS A 256 -6.52 -13.66 -15.97
N ALA A 257 -6.93 -12.58 -15.29
CA ALA A 257 -8.26 -12.47 -14.67
C ALA A 257 -9.26 -11.75 -15.56
N VAL A 258 -8.84 -10.64 -16.19
CA VAL A 258 -9.62 -9.86 -17.14
C VAL A 258 -8.65 -9.11 -18.05
N ARG A 259 -9.03 -8.83 -19.30
CA ARG A 259 -8.21 -7.97 -20.16
C ARG A 259 -8.06 -6.59 -19.51
N THR A 260 -6.83 -6.13 -19.38
CA THR A 260 -6.50 -4.83 -18.78
C THR A 260 -5.82 -3.90 -19.79
N LEU A 261 -6.00 -2.59 -19.60
CA LEU A 261 -5.36 -1.54 -20.40
C LEU A 261 -4.88 -0.41 -19.48
N GLY A 262 -3.58 -0.10 -19.50
CA GLY A 262 -3.00 0.94 -18.66
C GLY A 262 -3.11 2.32 -19.30
N LEU A 263 -3.75 3.27 -18.62
CA LEU A 263 -3.74 4.68 -19.03
C LEU A 263 -2.34 5.25 -18.78
N ARG A 264 -1.64 5.62 -19.86
CA ARG A 264 -0.23 6.05 -19.79
C ARG A 264 -0.04 7.50 -19.33
N HIS A 265 -0.85 8.43 -19.85
CA HIS A 265 -0.63 9.88 -19.66
C HIS A 265 -1.89 10.71 -19.43
N ILE A 266 -3.10 10.14 -19.60
CA ILE A 266 -4.32 10.93 -19.51
C ILE A 266 -4.65 11.19 -18.04
N ILE A 267 -4.64 12.46 -17.64
CA ILE A 267 -5.22 12.90 -16.36
C ILE A 267 -6.69 12.46 -16.40
N LEU A 268 -7.11 11.58 -15.48
CA LEU A 268 -8.47 11.01 -15.45
C LEU A 268 -9.55 12.11 -15.47
N ARG A 269 -9.26 13.27 -14.87
CA ARG A 269 -10.05 14.49 -15.01
C ARG A 269 -10.30 14.91 -16.46
N ARG A 270 -9.22 15.17 -17.22
CA ARG A 270 -9.32 15.54 -18.65
C ARG A 270 -9.98 14.44 -19.47
N PHE A 271 -9.78 13.16 -19.09
CA PHE A 271 -10.48 12.05 -19.73
C PHE A 271 -12.00 12.17 -19.55
N VAL A 272 -12.47 12.33 -18.31
CA VAL A 272 -13.90 12.48 -18.00
C VAL A 272 -14.47 13.77 -18.63
N GLU A 273 -13.86 14.93 -18.38
CA GLU A 273 -14.33 16.24 -18.89
C GLU A 273 -14.39 16.33 -20.42
N PHE A 274 -13.48 15.64 -21.13
CA PHE A 274 -13.47 15.62 -22.60
C PHE A 274 -14.59 14.74 -23.17
N ASN A 275 -14.98 13.70 -22.45
CA ASN A 275 -15.97 12.73 -22.90
C ASN A 275 -17.40 13.12 -22.52
N GLU A 276 -17.60 13.73 -21.36
CA GLU A 276 -18.91 14.30 -20.98
C GLU A 276 -19.37 15.40 -21.94
N LYS A 277 -18.43 16.02 -22.69
CA LYS A 277 -18.70 17.02 -23.73
C LYS A 277 -18.87 16.44 -25.14
N ARG A 278 -18.90 15.12 -25.31
CA ARG A 278 -18.98 14.46 -26.63
C ARG A 278 -20.04 13.36 -26.63
N GLU A 279 -20.78 13.25 -27.72
CA GLU A 279 -21.75 12.16 -27.96
C GLU A 279 -21.08 10.79 -28.20
N PHE A 280 -19.75 10.73 -28.23
CA PHE A 280 -18.97 9.52 -28.52
C PHE A 280 -17.67 9.49 -27.72
N PRO A 281 -17.30 8.35 -27.08
CA PRO A 281 -18.03 7.08 -26.95
C PRO A 281 -19.39 7.20 -26.24
N LYS A 282 -20.14 6.09 -26.10
CA LYS A 282 -21.27 6.06 -25.15
C LYS A 282 -20.76 5.88 -23.72
N TRP A 283 -21.03 6.84 -22.85
CA TRP A 283 -20.58 6.84 -21.44
C TRP A 283 -21.72 6.69 -20.44
N HIS A 284 -21.43 6.00 -19.33
CA HIS A 284 -22.24 6.04 -18.11
C HIS A 284 -21.30 6.29 -16.91
N ARG A 285 -21.49 7.42 -16.23
CA ARG A 285 -20.77 7.78 -15.00
C ARG A 285 -21.61 7.40 -13.78
N VAL A 286 -21.08 6.53 -12.94
CA VAL A 286 -21.67 6.16 -11.65
C VAL A 286 -20.93 6.91 -10.55
N GLU A 287 -21.59 7.92 -9.99
CA GLU A 287 -21.10 8.69 -8.85
C GLU A 287 -22.11 8.67 -7.71
N LEU A 288 -21.74 8.03 -6.61
CA LEU A 288 -22.59 7.94 -5.42
C LEU A 288 -22.27 9.11 -4.45
N PRO A 289 -23.29 9.82 -3.92
CA PRO A 289 -23.08 10.93 -3.00
C PRO A 289 -22.54 10.45 -1.65
N TYR A 290 -21.66 11.24 -1.04
CA TYR A 290 -20.96 10.86 0.19
C TYR A 290 -21.90 10.48 1.34
N LYS A 291 -22.95 11.29 1.60
CA LYS A 291 -23.89 11.09 2.71
C LYS A 291 -24.68 9.78 2.64
N ASN A 292 -24.84 9.20 1.44
CA ASN A 292 -25.52 7.91 1.27
C ASN A 292 -24.53 6.74 1.34
N SER A 293 -23.23 7.01 1.24
CA SER A 293 -22.21 5.96 1.05
C SER A 293 -22.03 5.00 2.23
N GLU A 294 -22.46 5.40 3.41
CA GLU A 294 -22.47 4.58 4.63
C GLU A 294 -23.84 3.96 4.93
N ARG A 295 -24.90 4.34 4.20
CA ARG A 295 -26.28 3.87 4.40
C ARG A 295 -26.72 2.81 3.40
N ASP A 296 -26.32 2.90 2.13
CA ASP A 296 -26.71 1.88 1.15
C ASP A 296 -25.92 0.58 1.35
N ALA A 297 -26.59 -0.55 1.18
CA ALA A 297 -25.95 -1.86 1.22
C ALA A 297 -24.82 -1.96 0.17
N PRO A 298 -23.64 -2.53 0.53
CA PRO A 298 -22.55 -2.74 -0.41
C PRO A 298 -22.93 -3.76 -1.49
N TYR A 299 -22.58 -3.46 -2.74
CA TYR A 299 -22.88 -4.30 -3.89
C TYR A 299 -22.21 -5.68 -3.80
N THR A 300 -23.00 -6.72 -4.06
CA THR A 300 -22.50 -8.07 -4.39
C THR A 300 -22.18 -8.18 -5.89
N THR A 301 -21.54 -9.28 -6.29
CA THR A 301 -21.37 -9.62 -7.72
C THR A 301 -22.72 -9.74 -8.44
N GLN A 302 -23.77 -10.28 -7.79
CA GLN A 302 -25.12 -10.35 -8.35
C GLN A 302 -25.74 -8.96 -8.52
N ASP A 303 -25.53 -8.04 -7.58
CA ASP A 303 -26.01 -6.66 -7.71
C ASP A 303 -25.36 -5.92 -8.88
N LEU A 304 -24.05 -6.10 -9.06
CA LEU A 304 -23.34 -5.49 -10.19
C LEU A 304 -23.90 -5.99 -11.53
N GLN A 305 -24.10 -7.30 -11.66
CA GLN A 305 -24.70 -7.90 -12.87
C GLN A 305 -26.12 -7.41 -13.11
N ARG A 306 -26.96 -7.35 -12.06
CA ARG A 306 -28.34 -6.86 -12.12
C ARG A 306 -28.46 -5.38 -12.48
N LEU A 307 -27.54 -4.54 -12.00
CA LEU A 307 -27.58 -3.09 -12.19
C LEU A 307 -26.86 -2.62 -13.46
N TYR A 308 -25.79 -3.31 -13.87
CA TYR A 308 -24.86 -2.82 -14.90
C TYR A 308 -24.47 -3.87 -15.97
N GLY A 309 -25.02 -5.09 -15.93
CA GLY A 309 -24.73 -6.13 -16.93
C GLY A 309 -25.21 -5.75 -18.33
N ASP A 310 -26.48 -5.36 -18.45
CA ASP A 310 -27.11 -4.93 -19.70
C ASP A 310 -26.79 -3.48 -20.11
N ASP A 311 -25.94 -2.79 -19.34
CA ASP A 311 -25.59 -1.39 -19.55
C ASP A 311 -25.06 -1.15 -20.98
N PRO A 312 -25.71 -0.28 -21.78
CA PRO A 312 -25.40 -0.08 -23.19
C PRO A 312 -24.20 0.86 -23.43
N SER A 313 -23.60 1.41 -22.38
CA SER A 313 -22.40 2.25 -22.50
C SER A 313 -21.18 1.41 -22.91
N GLU A 314 -20.39 1.97 -23.82
CA GLU A 314 -19.06 1.46 -24.16
C GLU A 314 -18.09 1.74 -23.01
N VAL A 315 -18.28 2.84 -22.26
CA VAL A 315 -17.46 3.19 -21.10
C VAL A 315 -18.34 3.36 -19.86
N LEU A 316 -18.24 2.41 -18.94
CA LEU A 316 -18.81 2.52 -17.59
C LEU A 316 -17.72 3.04 -16.64
N PHE A 317 -17.93 4.21 -16.03
CA PHE A 317 -16.95 4.90 -15.19
C PHE A 317 -17.44 5.08 -13.74
N PHE A 318 -16.76 4.47 -12.78
CA PHE A 318 -17.06 4.63 -11.34
C PHE A 318 -16.20 5.74 -10.72
N ALA A 319 -16.84 6.85 -10.34
CA ALA A 319 -16.19 8.05 -9.80
C ALA A 319 -16.22 8.12 -8.27
N LYS A 320 -15.26 8.86 -7.69
CA LYS A 320 -15.20 9.21 -6.25
C LYS A 320 -15.51 8.03 -5.31
N TYR A 321 -16.62 8.10 -4.57
CA TYR A 321 -17.02 7.15 -3.53
C TYR A 321 -17.58 5.83 -4.07
N SER A 322 -17.96 5.76 -5.35
CA SER A 322 -18.50 4.54 -5.97
C SER A 322 -17.53 3.36 -5.87
N MET A 323 -16.23 3.61 -5.66
CA MET A 323 -15.20 2.58 -5.48
C MET A 323 -14.81 2.27 -4.03
N TRP A 324 -15.18 3.09 -3.03
CA TRP A 324 -14.64 2.94 -1.67
C TRP A 324 -15.61 2.28 -0.70
N LYS A 325 -15.23 1.11 -0.16
CA LYS A 325 -16.07 0.28 0.75
C LYS A 325 -17.46 -0.12 0.18
N ARG A 326 -17.71 0.08 -1.12
CA ARG A 326 -19.01 -0.17 -1.76
C ARG A 326 -19.28 -1.61 -2.19
N PHE A 327 -18.40 -2.56 -1.88
CA PHE A 327 -18.51 -3.93 -2.36
C PHE A 327 -18.38 -4.94 -1.22
N ASN A 328 -19.25 -5.94 -1.22
CA ASN A 328 -19.25 -7.07 -0.29
C ASN A 328 -19.00 -8.37 -1.07
N PHE A 329 -17.83 -8.42 -1.70
CA PHE A 329 -17.31 -9.62 -2.35
C PHE A 329 -16.99 -10.69 -1.30
N THR A 330 -17.11 -11.96 -1.68
CA THR A 330 -16.77 -13.09 -0.80
C THR A 330 -15.27 -13.13 -0.51
N ASP A 331 -14.86 -13.88 0.53
CA ASP A 331 -13.43 -14.07 0.82
C ASP A 331 -12.69 -14.74 -0.37
N ASP A 332 -13.34 -15.66 -1.09
CA ASP A 332 -12.79 -16.29 -2.30
C ASP A 332 -12.59 -15.29 -3.44
N GLU A 333 -13.56 -14.40 -3.68
CA GLU A 333 -13.43 -13.31 -4.66
C GLU A 333 -12.32 -12.33 -4.26
N ALA A 334 -12.22 -12.01 -2.96
CA ALA A 334 -11.18 -11.15 -2.43
C ALA A 334 -9.78 -11.80 -2.55
N GLU A 335 -9.62 -13.09 -2.27
CA GLU A 335 -8.36 -13.82 -2.49
C GLU A 335 -8.04 -13.93 -3.99
N TYR A 336 -9.04 -14.21 -4.83
CA TYR A 336 -8.89 -14.21 -6.28
C TYR A 336 -8.33 -12.88 -6.78
N ALA A 337 -8.92 -11.74 -6.37
CA ALA A 337 -8.41 -10.42 -6.72
C ALA A 337 -6.97 -10.18 -6.20
N GLN A 338 -6.71 -10.50 -4.93
CA GLN A 338 -5.38 -10.35 -4.31
C GLN A 338 -4.30 -11.24 -4.94
N SER A 339 -4.67 -12.35 -5.56
CA SER A 339 -3.75 -13.25 -6.28
C SER A 339 -3.33 -12.70 -7.65
N HIS A 340 -4.20 -11.92 -8.31
CA HIS A 340 -3.96 -11.31 -9.63
C HIS A 340 -3.39 -9.88 -9.53
N VAL A 341 -3.82 -9.07 -8.56
CA VAL A 341 -3.25 -7.73 -8.28
C VAL A 341 -1.97 -7.86 -7.44
N GLN A 342 -0.92 -8.36 -8.08
CA GLN A 342 0.43 -8.39 -7.50
C GLN A 342 1.21 -7.13 -7.82
N LEU A 343 2.23 -6.87 -7.02
CA LEU A 343 3.26 -5.89 -7.35
C LEU A 343 4.17 -6.42 -8.46
N ALA A 344 4.62 -5.52 -9.33
CA ALA A 344 5.53 -5.84 -10.43
C ALA A 344 6.80 -6.57 -9.91
N PRO A 345 7.40 -7.48 -10.69
CA PRO A 345 8.55 -8.29 -10.24
C PRO A 345 9.70 -7.46 -9.66
N ASP A 346 9.96 -6.28 -10.22
CA ASP A 346 10.99 -5.33 -9.83
C ASP A 346 10.87 -4.90 -8.36
N PHE A 347 9.65 -4.62 -7.88
CA PHE A 347 9.42 -4.29 -6.46
C PHE A 347 9.83 -5.47 -5.55
N ARG A 348 9.51 -6.70 -5.95
CA ARG A 348 9.86 -7.92 -5.20
C ARG A 348 11.37 -8.16 -5.20
N MET A 349 12.04 -7.93 -6.34
CA MET A 349 13.50 -7.98 -6.46
C MET A 349 14.18 -6.93 -5.59
N VAL A 350 13.78 -5.66 -5.70
CA VAL A 350 14.39 -4.54 -4.98
C VAL A 350 14.15 -4.66 -3.47
N ALA A 351 12.97 -5.12 -3.03
CA ALA A 351 12.73 -5.41 -1.62
C ALA A 351 13.57 -6.57 -1.08
N ARG A 352 13.86 -7.59 -1.91
CA ARG A 352 14.82 -8.65 -1.57
C ARG A 352 16.22 -8.08 -1.41
N LEU A 353 16.72 -7.34 -2.41
CA LEU A 353 18.06 -6.73 -2.39
C LEU A 353 18.22 -5.70 -1.25
N ALA A 354 17.14 -5.00 -0.88
CA ALA A 354 17.11 -4.13 0.28
C ALA A 354 17.20 -4.90 1.60
N THR A 355 16.50 -6.03 1.71
CA THR A 355 16.59 -6.93 2.87
C THR A 355 18.01 -7.49 3.02
N GLU A 356 18.58 -8.01 1.93
CA GLU A 356 19.93 -8.57 1.88
C GLU A 356 21.01 -7.48 2.12
N GLY A 357 20.80 -6.26 1.61
CA GLY A 357 21.71 -5.13 1.83
C GLY A 357 21.71 -4.58 3.26
N LEU A 358 20.57 -4.61 3.96
CA LEU A 358 20.47 -4.15 5.36
C LEU A 358 20.86 -5.22 6.39
N PHE A 359 20.52 -6.49 6.13
CA PHE A 359 20.58 -7.56 7.13
C PHE A 359 21.48 -8.74 6.73
N GLY A 360 21.98 -8.77 5.50
CA GLY A 360 22.71 -9.92 4.94
C GLY A 360 21.82 -11.16 4.90
N THR A 361 22.38 -12.27 5.38
CA THR A 361 21.65 -13.53 5.61
C THR A 361 21.01 -13.64 6.99
N GLN A 362 21.16 -12.62 7.86
CA GLN A 362 20.74 -12.71 9.26
C GLN A 362 19.24 -12.43 9.39
N PRO A 363 18.54 -13.09 10.34
CA PRO A 363 17.14 -12.79 10.62
C PRO A 363 16.98 -11.35 11.11
N PHE A 364 15.79 -10.80 10.90
CA PHE A 364 15.37 -9.50 11.40
C PHE A 364 13.87 -9.54 11.71
N ASN A 365 13.44 -8.74 12.68
CA ASN A 365 12.04 -8.53 12.99
C ASN A 365 11.55 -7.25 12.32
N SER A 366 10.24 -7.04 12.23
CA SER A 366 9.71 -5.75 11.78
C SER A 366 8.46 -5.29 12.53
N VAL A 367 8.28 -3.97 12.59
CA VAL A 367 7.05 -3.34 13.07
C VAL A 367 6.60 -2.28 12.07
N HIS A 368 5.32 -2.27 11.76
CA HIS A 368 4.69 -1.11 11.12
C HIS A 368 3.94 -0.26 12.15
N VAL A 369 4.40 0.99 12.34
CA VAL A 369 3.77 1.98 13.24
C VAL A 369 3.17 3.10 12.40
N ARG A 370 1.85 3.03 12.17
CA ARG A 370 1.06 4.14 11.63
C ARG A 370 0.72 5.13 12.75
N PHE A 371 1.34 6.31 12.71
CA PHE A 371 0.83 7.48 13.42
C PHE A 371 -0.42 8.02 12.70
N GLN A 372 -1.34 8.63 13.46
CA GLN A 372 -2.54 9.26 12.89
C GLN A 372 -2.16 10.32 11.87
N ASP A 373 -2.96 10.42 10.82
CA ASP A 373 -3.13 11.67 10.08
C ASP A 373 -3.98 12.60 10.97
N ARG A 374 -3.77 13.93 10.90
CA ARG A 374 -4.30 14.90 11.88
C ARG A 374 -5.83 14.86 12.03
N ASP A 375 -6.53 14.34 11.03
CA ASP A 375 -7.96 14.55 10.80
C ASP A 375 -8.83 13.35 11.21
N SER A 376 -8.28 12.38 11.97
CA SER A 376 -8.98 11.12 12.32
C SER A 376 -9.13 10.89 13.83
N ALA A 377 -10.14 11.54 14.43
CA ALA A 377 -10.51 11.36 15.85
C ALA A 377 -10.76 9.87 16.22
N LEU A 378 -11.30 9.05 15.31
CA LEU A 378 -11.55 7.62 15.55
C LEU A 378 -10.29 6.74 15.75
N LEU A 379 -9.09 7.32 15.58
CA LEU A 379 -7.80 6.66 15.77
C LEU A 379 -6.96 7.21 16.95
N THR A 380 -7.35 8.32 17.60
CA THR A 380 -6.58 8.93 18.72
C THR A 380 -6.31 7.92 19.83
N ASP A 381 -7.33 7.15 20.21
CA ASP A 381 -7.27 6.22 21.35
C ASP A 381 -6.64 4.87 21.00
N LYS A 382 -6.41 4.60 19.70
CA LYS A 382 -6.07 3.25 19.21
C LYS A 382 -4.57 3.04 18.93
N LEU A 383 -3.77 4.11 18.83
CA LEU A 383 -2.32 3.96 18.79
C LEU A 383 -1.77 3.79 20.21
N GLY A 384 -1.78 2.55 20.69
CA GLY A 384 -1.23 2.22 22.00
C GLY A 384 0.22 2.70 22.19
N PRO A 385 0.64 2.92 23.46
CA PRO A 385 1.98 3.41 23.76
C PRO A 385 3.06 2.46 23.21
N ALA A 386 4.25 2.98 22.91
CA ALA A 386 5.36 2.18 22.37
C ALA A 386 5.66 0.93 23.24
N THR A 387 5.49 1.05 24.55
CA THR A 387 5.59 -0.05 25.52
C THR A 387 4.65 -1.22 25.23
N SER A 388 3.49 -1.01 24.60
CA SER A 388 2.55 -2.06 24.16
C SER A 388 3.08 -2.86 22.96
N PHE A 389 3.79 -2.22 22.03
CA PHE A 389 4.48 -2.93 20.95
C PHE A 389 5.69 -3.70 21.50
N VAL A 390 6.51 -3.06 22.33
CA VAL A 390 7.68 -3.69 22.96
C VAL A 390 7.28 -4.91 23.80
N LYS A 391 6.30 -4.78 24.70
CA LYS A 391 5.78 -5.92 25.50
C LYS A 391 5.31 -7.08 24.61
N ARG A 392 4.67 -6.80 23.47
CA ARG A 392 4.24 -7.83 22.52
C ARG A 392 5.40 -8.48 21.79
N LEU A 393 6.40 -7.72 21.32
CA LEU A 393 7.61 -8.30 20.73
C LEU A 393 8.35 -9.22 21.71
N LEU A 394 8.56 -8.75 22.96
CA LEU A 394 9.26 -9.53 23.99
C LEU A 394 8.48 -10.78 24.40
N LYS A 395 7.13 -10.75 24.41
CA LYS A 395 6.28 -11.95 24.64
C LYS A 395 6.53 -13.06 23.61
N TYR A 396 6.99 -12.72 22.41
CA TYR A 396 7.33 -13.69 21.35
C TYR A 396 8.86 -13.84 21.16
N ASN A 397 9.64 -13.54 22.20
CA ASN A 397 11.11 -13.67 22.21
C ASN A 397 11.81 -12.97 21.03
N ALA A 398 11.27 -11.84 20.56
CA ALA A 398 11.75 -11.20 19.34
C ALA A 398 13.26 -10.89 19.38
N THR A 399 13.80 -10.43 20.51
CA THR A 399 15.23 -10.15 20.69
C THR A 399 16.12 -11.39 20.57
N GLU A 400 15.63 -12.58 20.94
CA GLU A 400 16.35 -13.85 20.77
C GLU A 400 16.35 -14.30 19.31
N ILE A 401 15.25 -14.04 18.58
CA ILE A 401 15.13 -14.30 17.14
C ILE A 401 16.04 -13.35 16.35
N SER A 402 16.02 -12.06 16.67
CA SER A 402 16.96 -11.05 16.18
C SER A 402 16.82 -9.73 16.94
N PRO A 403 17.91 -9.11 17.41
CA PRO A 403 17.87 -7.73 17.91
C PRO A 403 17.56 -6.72 16.80
N ARG A 404 17.70 -7.08 15.52
CA ARG A 404 17.43 -6.16 14.40
C ARG A 404 15.94 -5.99 14.19
N LEU A 405 15.50 -4.74 14.18
CA LEU A 405 14.09 -4.37 14.05
C LEU A 405 13.90 -3.30 12.97
N TYR A 406 13.30 -3.70 11.84
CA TYR A 406 12.88 -2.75 10.82
C TYR A 406 11.57 -2.06 11.22
N ILE A 407 11.58 -0.74 11.24
CA ILE A 407 10.43 0.11 11.57
C ILE A 407 9.90 0.78 10.31
N ALA A 408 8.80 0.26 9.77
CA ALA A 408 8.02 0.94 8.76
C ALA A 408 7.16 2.02 9.43
N THR A 409 7.38 3.29 9.08
CA THR A 409 6.62 4.42 9.65
C THR A 409 6.74 5.68 8.78
N GLN A 410 5.95 6.70 9.09
CA GLN A 410 6.06 8.01 8.44
C GLN A 410 7.48 8.60 8.66
N PRO A 411 8.22 9.03 7.61
CA PRO A 411 9.61 9.48 7.76
C PRO A 411 9.80 10.61 8.78
N SER A 412 8.86 11.56 8.83
CA SER A 412 8.81 12.67 9.79
C SER A 412 8.71 12.23 11.27
N ARG A 413 8.43 10.94 11.51
CA ARG A 413 8.31 10.33 12.84
C ARG A 413 9.49 9.43 13.21
N ALA A 414 10.40 9.09 12.29
CA ALA A 414 11.53 8.20 12.56
C ALA A 414 12.45 8.69 13.69
N ALA A 415 12.63 10.01 13.81
CA ALA A 415 13.38 10.66 14.89
C ALA A 415 12.57 10.87 16.20
N SER A 416 11.39 10.23 16.35
CA SER A 416 10.54 10.38 17.53
C SER A 416 11.10 9.64 18.74
N THR A 417 11.00 10.26 19.93
CA THR A 417 11.27 9.63 21.23
C THR A 417 10.37 8.42 21.50
N TYR A 418 9.24 8.27 20.78
CA TYR A 418 8.40 7.07 20.79
C TYR A 418 9.20 5.79 20.58
N PHE A 419 10.22 5.80 19.70
CA PHE A 419 11.02 4.63 19.39
C PHE A 419 12.09 4.29 20.42
N GLU A 420 12.34 5.16 21.40
CA GLU A 420 13.36 4.95 22.42
C GLU A 420 13.05 3.76 23.34
N HIS A 421 11.78 3.43 23.53
CA HIS A 421 11.36 2.23 24.27
C HIS A 421 11.82 0.93 23.60
N PHE A 422 11.99 0.91 22.28
CA PHE A 422 12.50 -0.27 21.57
C PHE A 422 14.03 -0.39 21.73
N ARG A 423 14.77 0.72 21.67
CA ARG A 423 16.23 0.71 21.95
C ARG A 423 16.53 0.24 23.36
N LYS A 424 15.79 0.76 24.35
CA LYS A 424 15.88 0.34 25.77
C LYS A 424 15.50 -1.13 26.00
N ALA A 425 14.78 -1.75 25.06
CA ALA A 425 14.46 -3.18 25.08
C ALA A 425 15.48 -4.05 24.31
N GLY A 426 16.59 -3.48 23.86
CA GLY A 426 17.67 -4.21 23.17
C GLY A 426 17.52 -4.32 21.65
N PHE A 427 16.61 -3.57 21.01
CA PHE A 427 16.47 -3.57 19.56
C PHE A 427 17.38 -2.56 18.86
N GLU A 428 18.08 -3.03 17.83
CA GLU A 428 18.77 -2.22 16.82
C GLU A 428 17.75 -1.77 15.77
N LEU A 429 17.53 -0.46 15.63
CA LEU A 429 16.42 0.09 14.84
C LEU A 429 16.85 0.54 13.45
N TYR A 430 16.19 -0.03 12.44
CA TYR A 430 16.35 0.33 11.04
C TYR A 430 15.08 1.03 10.54
N PHE A 431 15.22 2.04 9.69
CA PHE A 431 14.12 2.84 9.16
C PHE A 431 14.28 3.02 7.64
N SER A 432 13.27 3.60 6.97
CA SER A 432 13.30 3.95 5.55
C SER A 432 14.52 4.78 5.11
N ARG A 433 15.17 5.54 6.01
CA ARG A 433 16.44 6.22 5.71
C ARG A 433 17.58 5.25 5.38
N ALA A 434 17.66 4.09 6.04
CA ALA A 434 18.67 3.07 5.74
C ALA A 434 18.48 2.47 4.34
N LEU A 435 17.24 2.45 3.81
CA LEU A 435 16.99 2.03 2.43
C LEU A 435 17.63 2.96 1.39
N ALA A 436 17.85 4.24 1.73
CA ALA A 436 18.56 5.19 0.86
C ALA A 436 20.07 4.87 0.72
N GLU A 437 20.60 4.03 1.60
CA GLU A 437 22.00 3.58 1.57
C GLU A 437 22.17 2.31 0.73
N VAL A 438 21.07 1.61 0.39
CA VAL A 438 21.09 0.45 -0.51
C VAL A 438 21.07 0.92 -1.97
N PRO A 439 22.13 0.70 -2.77
CA PRO A 439 22.21 1.25 -4.13
C PRO A 439 21.11 0.76 -5.08
N ALA A 440 20.59 -0.46 -4.86
CA ALA A 440 19.48 -1.01 -5.64
C ALA A 440 18.17 -0.23 -5.43
N VAL A 441 17.89 0.24 -4.20
CA VAL A 441 16.69 1.05 -3.91
C VAL A 441 16.81 2.44 -4.55
N GLY A 442 17.99 3.06 -4.43
CA GLY A 442 18.28 4.35 -5.08
C GLY A 442 18.08 4.30 -6.60
N ARG A 443 18.74 3.35 -7.28
CA ARG A 443 18.61 3.15 -8.74
C ARG A 443 17.22 2.75 -9.21
N PHE A 444 16.44 2.09 -8.35
CA PHE A 444 15.07 1.74 -8.67
C PHE A 444 14.16 2.97 -8.58
N LEU A 445 14.18 3.68 -7.46
CA LEU A 445 13.32 4.83 -7.25
C LEU A 445 13.67 6.02 -8.17
N SER A 446 14.92 6.14 -8.62
CA SER A 446 15.33 7.15 -9.61
C SER A 446 14.70 6.99 -11.00
N GLN A 447 14.07 5.85 -11.30
CA GLN A 447 13.31 5.63 -12.54
C GLN A 447 11.92 6.29 -12.52
N PHE A 448 11.46 6.71 -11.34
CA PHE A 448 10.16 7.34 -11.13
C PHE A 448 10.33 8.85 -10.88
N PRO A 449 9.28 9.66 -11.13
CA PRO A 449 9.33 11.10 -10.90
C PRO A 449 9.82 11.48 -9.50
N GLN A 450 10.75 12.44 -9.43
CA GLN A 450 11.39 12.93 -8.20
C GLN A 450 10.44 13.82 -7.38
N ASN A 451 9.37 13.23 -6.86
CA ASN A 451 8.35 13.88 -6.04
C ASN A 451 7.75 12.89 -5.02
N ASP A 452 6.61 13.25 -4.44
CA ASP A 452 5.92 12.51 -3.39
C ASP A 452 5.43 11.11 -3.81
N ILE A 453 5.47 10.77 -5.11
CA ILE A 453 5.25 9.39 -5.56
C ILE A 453 6.37 8.46 -5.08
N GLN A 454 7.64 8.88 -5.08
CA GLN A 454 8.75 8.03 -4.64
C GLN A 454 8.60 7.62 -3.18
N MET A 455 8.12 8.51 -2.31
CA MET A 455 7.82 8.17 -0.91
C MET A 455 6.68 7.16 -0.79
N SER A 456 5.72 7.22 -1.70
CA SER A 456 4.60 6.28 -1.79
C SER A 456 5.05 4.91 -2.31
N LEU A 457 5.99 4.85 -3.26
CA LEU A 457 6.62 3.63 -3.77
C LEU A 457 7.62 3.03 -2.76
N LEU A 458 8.33 3.86 -1.99
CA LEU A 458 9.18 3.42 -0.88
C LEU A 458 8.32 2.71 0.18
N GLY A 459 7.15 3.25 0.50
CA GLY A 459 6.18 2.58 1.40
C GLY A 459 5.71 1.20 0.90
N ILE A 460 5.69 0.97 -0.43
CA ILE A 460 5.44 -0.37 -0.99
C ILE A 460 6.63 -1.30 -0.78
N LEU A 461 7.86 -0.83 -0.98
CA LEU A 461 9.07 -1.60 -0.68
C LEU A 461 9.13 -1.95 0.81
N GLU A 462 8.77 -1.02 1.71
CA GLU A 462 8.66 -1.29 3.15
C GLU A 462 7.65 -2.39 3.48
N GLN A 463 6.50 -2.45 2.79
CA GLN A 463 5.53 -3.54 2.97
C GLN A 463 6.13 -4.90 2.60
N LEU A 464 6.87 -4.96 1.50
CA LEU A 464 7.55 -6.17 1.05
C LEU A 464 8.68 -6.58 2.01
N ILE A 465 9.45 -5.62 2.54
CA ILE A 465 10.50 -5.88 3.54
C ILE A 465 9.87 -6.40 4.84
N CYS A 466 8.83 -5.76 5.36
CA CYS A 466 8.10 -6.24 6.54
C CYS A 466 7.44 -7.62 6.34
N ALA A 467 7.03 -7.95 5.12
CA ALA A 467 6.51 -9.30 4.81
C ALA A 467 7.59 -10.39 4.90
N ARG A 468 8.88 -10.05 4.77
CA ARG A 468 10.03 -10.98 4.83
C ARG A 468 10.61 -11.20 6.23
N SER A 469 10.22 -10.41 7.22
CA SER A 469 10.83 -10.48 8.57
C SER A 469 10.43 -11.76 9.33
N SER A 470 11.24 -12.18 10.31
CA SER A 470 10.96 -13.36 11.14
C SER A 470 9.68 -13.18 11.96
N LEU A 471 9.60 -12.14 12.81
CA LEU A 471 8.33 -11.66 13.38
C LEU A 471 7.88 -10.34 12.74
N TYR A 472 6.57 -10.10 12.77
CA TYR A 472 5.95 -8.85 12.33
C TYR A 472 4.81 -8.44 13.28
N LEU A 473 4.79 -7.16 13.68
CA LEU A 473 3.63 -6.52 14.32
C LEU A 473 3.23 -5.27 13.53
N GLY A 474 1.93 -5.00 13.38
CA GLY A 474 1.44 -3.80 12.70
C GLY A 474 0.33 -3.10 13.46
N THR A 475 0.20 -1.77 13.28
CA THR A 475 -0.96 -1.01 13.78
C THR A 475 -2.29 -1.61 13.30
N GLY A 476 -3.28 -1.69 14.18
CA GLY A 476 -4.65 -2.12 13.85
C GLY A 476 -5.30 -1.20 12.80
N PHE A 477 -6.30 -1.73 12.08
CA PHE A 477 -7.09 -1.04 11.03
C PHE A 477 -6.34 -0.44 9.83
N SER A 478 -5.02 -0.26 9.89
CA SER A 478 -4.24 0.25 8.77
C SER A 478 -4.24 -0.71 7.58
N THR A 479 -4.59 -0.20 6.40
CA THR A 479 -4.54 -0.94 5.12
C THR A 479 -3.12 -1.35 4.74
N PHE A 480 -2.12 -0.53 5.09
CA PHE A 480 -0.69 -0.87 5.03
C PHE A 480 -0.38 -2.10 5.89
N SER A 481 -0.83 -2.11 7.16
CA SER A 481 -0.64 -3.28 8.03
C SER A 481 -1.35 -4.54 7.52
N ARG A 482 -2.57 -4.38 6.98
CA ARG A 482 -3.38 -5.48 6.43
C ARG A 482 -2.66 -6.14 5.26
N TYR A 483 -2.08 -5.36 4.36
CA TYR A 483 -1.35 -5.90 3.20
C TYR A 483 -0.13 -6.73 3.60
N ILE A 484 0.66 -6.26 4.57
CA ILE A 484 1.80 -7.04 5.08
C ILE A 484 1.32 -8.39 5.64
N ARG A 485 0.21 -8.42 6.39
CA ARG A 485 -0.36 -9.70 6.89
C ARG A 485 -0.76 -10.63 5.75
N ILE A 486 -1.46 -10.13 4.73
CA ILE A 486 -1.84 -10.90 3.54
C ILE A 486 -0.61 -11.55 2.88
N LYS A 487 0.46 -10.77 2.66
CA LYS A 487 1.69 -11.26 2.02
C LYS A 487 2.52 -12.21 2.89
N ARG A 488 2.32 -12.21 4.20
CA ARG A 488 2.90 -13.22 5.11
C ARG A 488 2.11 -14.52 5.14
N ILE A 489 0.78 -14.45 5.00
CA ILE A 489 -0.11 -15.63 5.00
C ILE A 489 0.02 -16.40 3.67
N ASN A 490 0.11 -15.70 2.54
CA ASN A 490 0.27 -16.33 1.23
C ASN A 490 1.66 -16.03 0.61
N PRO A 491 2.72 -16.74 1.05
CA PRO A 491 4.08 -16.55 0.55
C PRO A 491 4.29 -17.08 -0.87
N VAL A 492 3.46 -18.01 -1.35
CA VAL A 492 3.56 -18.54 -2.73
C VAL A 492 3.32 -17.44 -3.75
N LEU A 493 2.36 -16.54 -3.49
CA LEU A 493 2.14 -15.33 -4.29
C LEU A 493 3.31 -14.33 -4.23
N PHE A 494 4.21 -14.45 -3.26
CA PHE A 494 5.29 -13.51 -2.99
C PHE A 494 6.63 -13.95 -3.59
N TYR A 495 7.04 -15.20 -3.36
CA TYR A 495 8.39 -15.71 -3.67
C TYR A 495 8.54 -16.41 -5.02
N ASP A 496 7.50 -16.40 -5.87
CA ASP A 496 7.64 -16.92 -7.24
C ASP A 496 8.51 -15.99 -8.09
N MET A 497 9.82 -16.28 -8.07
CA MET A 497 10.88 -15.66 -8.85
C MET A 497 11.07 -16.35 -10.21
N SER A 498 10.39 -17.48 -10.48
CA SER A 498 10.45 -18.16 -11.78
C SER A 498 9.80 -17.34 -12.90
N LEU A 499 8.94 -16.39 -12.52
CA LEU A 499 8.26 -15.44 -13.40
C LEU A 499 9.02 -14.11 -13.61
N LEU A 500 10.30 -14.03 -13.26
CA LEU A 500 11.13 -12.89 -13.65
C LEU A 500 11.32 -12.90 -15.18
N PRO A 501 10.98 -11.82 -15.91
CA PRO A 501 11.28 -11.73 -17.34
C PRO A 501 12.78 -11.88 -17.58
N MET A 502 13.21 -12.56 -18.65
CA MET A 502 14.64 -12.83 -18.93
C MET A 502 15.52 -11.58 -18.89
N ARG A 503 14.98 -10.41 -19.27
CA ARG A 503 15.66 -9.10 -19.19
C ARG A 503 16.24 -8.78 -17.80
N TYR A 504 15.68 -9.36 -16.74
CA TYR A 504 16.14 -9.18 -15.37
C TYR A 504 17.10 -10.27 -14.89
N GLN A 505 17.28 -11.37 -15.63
CA GLN A 505 18.32 -12.36 -15.28
C GLN A 505 19.71 -11.75 -15.51
N GLU A 506 19.90 -11.04 -16.62
CA GLU A 506 21.12 -10.28 -16.92
C GLU A 506 21.42 -9.20 -15.85
N ASP A 507 20.40 -8.44 -15.42
CA ASP A 507 20.55 -7.45 -14.35
C ASP A 507 20.81 -8.11 -12.98
N VAL A 508 20.19 -9.25 -12.67
CA VAL A 508 20.44 -9.99 -11.42
C VAL A 508 21.86 -10.54 -11.40
N GLU A 509 22.33 -11.14 -12.49
CA GLU A 509 23.73 -11.56 -12.63
C GLU A 509 24.67 -10.36 -12.54
N PHE A 510 24.39 -9.25 -13.21
CA PHE A 510 25.17 -8.02 -13.11
C PHE A 510 25.22 -7.47 -11.68
N LEU A 511 24.10 -7.48 -10.94
CA LEU A 511 24.02 -7.03 -9.55
C LEU A 511 24.76 -7.97 -8.59
N GLN A 512 24.65 -9.29 -8.78
CA GLN A 512 25.39 -10.28 -8.01
C GLN A 512 26.90 -10.21 -8.29
N ASN A 513 27.28 -10.08 -9.56
CA ASN A 513 28.68 -9.96 -9.98
C ASN A 513 29.30 -8.63 -9.53
N SER A 514 28.57 -7.51 -9.60
CA SER A 514 29.06 -6.21 -9.13
C SER A 514 29.17 -6.15 -7.61
N GLN A 515 28.20 -6.67 -6.85
CA GLN A 515 28.34 -6.81 -5.39
C GLN A 515 29.53 -7.70 -5.01
N THR A 516 29.72 -8.82 -5.72
CA THR A 516 30.87 -9.71 -5.49
C THR A 516 32.20 -9.00 -5.80
N ALA A 517 32.26 -8.21 -6.87
CA ALA A 517 33.43 -7.40 -7.23
C ALA A 517 33.69 -6.26 -6.22
N ASP A 518 32.65 -5.64 -5.66
CA ASP A 518 32.80 -4.58 -4.65
C ASP A 518 33.22 -5.14 -3.29
N ILE A 519 32.67 -6.29 -2.88
CA ILE A 519 33.12 -7.05 -1.70
C ILE A 519 34.58 -7.50 -1.89
N ALA A 520 34.95 -8.04 -3.05
CA ALA A 520 36.33 -8.41 -3.36
C ALA A 520 37.28 -7.20 -3.31
N ARG A 521 36.89 -6.06 -3.87
CA ARG A 521 37.66 -4.80 -3.78
C ARG A 521 37.77 -4.27 -2.35
N ALA A 522 36.74 -4.39 -1.53
CA ALA A 522 36.78 -4.03 -0.12
C ALA A 522 37.74 -4.94 0.67
N LEU A 523 37.63 -6.26 0.50
CA LEU A 523 38.53 -7.24 1.12
C LEU A 523 39.99 -7.05 0.68
N GLN A 524 40.23 -6.73 -0.60
CA GLN A 524 41.57 -6.43 -1.10
C GLN A 524 42.16 -5.14 -0.49
N LYS A 525 41.34 -4.09 -0.29
CA LYS A 525 41.76 -2.88 0.45
C LYS A 525 42.09 -3.18 1.92
N VAL A 526 41.35 -4.07 2.58
CA VAL A 526 41.66 -4.53 3.96
C VAL A 526 42.98 -5.32 3.96
N LYS A 527 43.18 -6.24 3.01
CA LYS A 527 44.42 -7.02 2.90
C LYS A 527 45.65 -6.13 2.66
N VAL A 528 45.54 -5.09 1.83
CA VAL A 528 46.61 -4.10 1.62
C VAL A 528 46.89 -3.28 2.88
N ARG A 529 45.86 -2.87 3.64
CA ARG A 529 46.04 -2.18 4.92
C ARG A 529 46.72 -3.05 5.97
N ASN A 530 46.35 -4.33 6.07
CA ASN A 530 47.00 -5.25 7.00
C ASN A 530 48.47 -5.49 6.62
N LEU A 531 48.78 -5.69 5.33
CA LEU A 531 50.16 -5.80 4.86
C LEU A 531 50.99 -4.53 5.14
N ALA A 532 50.38 -3.35 5.06
CA ALA A 532 51.05 -2.10 5.44
C ALA A 532 51.31 -2.01 6.95
N ALA A 533 50.33 -2.39 7.78
CA ALA A 533 50.48 -2.44 9.24
C ALA A 533 51.50 -3.50 9.69
N ASP A 534 51.53 -4.67 9.06
CA ASP A 534 52.52 -5.72 9.31
C ASP A 534 53.94 -5.24 8.93
N HIS A 535 54.08 -4.48 7.84
CA HIS A 535 55.34 -3.86 7.44
C HIS A 535 55.79 -2.75 8.39
N GLU A 536 54.87 -1.91 8.87
CA GLU A 536 55.14 -0.86 9.86
C GLU A 536 55.52 -1.45 11.23
N LEU A 537 54.84 -2.52 11.66
CA LEU A 537 55.19 -3.30 12.85
C LEU A 537 56.56 -3.98 12.70
N ALA A 538 56.89 -4.50 11.51
CA ALA A 538 58.21 -5.07 11.23
C ALA A 538 59.33 -4.02 11.28
N LEU A 539 59.09 -2.79 10.79
CA LEU A 539 60.02 -1.67 10.91
C LEU A 539 60.24 -1.27 12.38
N LEU A 540 59.16 -1.07 13.14
CA LEU A 540 59.21 -0.77 14.58
C LEU A 540 59.95 -1.86 15.37
N THR A 541 59.70 -3.13 15.06
CA THR A 541 60.41 -4.26 15.70
C THR A 541 61.92 -4.23 15.40
N ARG A 542 62.31 -3.74 14.21
CA ARG A 542 63.70 -3.61 13.78
C ARG A 542 64.41 -2.44 14.47
N GLU A 543 63.74 -1.32 14.65
CA GLU A 543 64.25 -0.18 15.45
C GLU A 543 64.41 -0.55 16.94
N VAL A 544 63.42 -1.23 17.53
CA VAL A 544 63.50 -1.73 18.92
C VAL A 544 64.64 -2.75 19.08
N SER A 545 64.92 -3.57 18.06
CA SER A 545 66.05 -4.49 18.09
C SER A 545 67.39 -3.75 18.01
N CYS A 546 67.50 -2.70 17.18
CA CYS A 546 68.71 -1.91 17.02
C CYS A 546 69.03 -1.04 18.26
N SER A 547 68.01 -0.56 18.97
CA SER A 547 68.20 0.20 20.23
C SER A 547 68.67 -0.65 21.42
N ARG A 548 68.60 -1.99 21.36
CA ARG A 548 69.05 -2.87 22.45
C ARG A 548 70.55 -3.15 22.47
N GLU A 549 71.29 -2.85 21.41
CA GLU A 549 72.76 -3.03 21.37
C GLU A 549 73.55 -1.84 21.94
N VAL A 550 72.89 -0.74 22.35
CA VAL A 550 73.55 0.50 22.81
C VAL A 550 73.60 0.63 24.35
N VAL A 551 73.02 -0.32 25.10
CA VAL A 551 72.98 -0.28 26.59
C VAL A 551 73.87 -1.36 27.21
N SER A 552 75.13 -1.40 26.82
CA SER A 552 76.23 -1.91 27.65
C SER A 552 77.56 -1.27 27.26
N LEU A 553 78.05 -0.32 28.06
CA LEU A 553 79.47 0.06 28.25
C LEU A 553 79.59 1.35 29.09
N VAL A 554 79.50 1.23 30.43
CA VAL A 554 80.17 2.14 31.37
C VAL A 554 80.62 1.33 32.59
N PRO A 555 81.93 1.15 32.82
CA PRO A 555 82.50 0.79 34.11
C PRO A 555 83.20 1.99 34.78
N CYS A 556 83.09 2.05 36.11
CA CYS A 556 83.67 3.04 37.04
C CYS A 556 83.05 4.45 36.99
#